data_AF-A0A2D9W830-F1
#
_entry.id   AF-A0A2D9W830-F1
#
_cell.length_a   1.000
_cell.length_b   1.000
_cell.length_c   1.000
_cell.angle_alpha   90.00
_cell.angle_beta   90.00
_cell.angle_gamma   90.00
#
_symmetry.space_group_name_H-M   'P 1'
#
loop_
_entity.id
_entity.type
_entity.pdbx_description
1 polymer ?
#
loop_
_entity_poly.entity_id
_entity_poly.type
_entity_poly.pdbx_seq_one_letter_code
_entity_poly.pdbx_strand_id
1 'polypeptide(L)' 'MGTEVSLVNRLAINNPDKTVFCLDSVTCPCFTMYRIHPAYLLWMLDGLLEGKVNNEITVPDDIKRDSKIALERMLSLR' A
#
# COMPACT_ATOMS: atom_id res chain seq x y z
N MET A 1 -12.69 -12.51 -8.04
CA MET A 1 -12.41 -11.63 -6.88
C MET A 1 -12.64 -10.17 -7.30
N GLY A 2 -13.57 -9.48 -6.65
CA GLY A 2 -13.95 -8.09 -6.96
C GLY A 2 -13.14 -7.08 -6.14
N THR A 3 -11.82 -7.07 -6.33
CA THR A 3 -10.89 -6.17 -5.65
C THR A 3 -9.72 -5.88 -6.59
N GLU A 4 -8.75 -5.08 -6.12
CA GLU A 4 -7.58 -4.69 -6.90
C GLU A 4 -6.75 -5.93 -7.32
N VAL A 5 -6.22 -5.89 -8.55
CA VAL A 5 -5.59 -7.07 -9.20
C VAL A 5 -4.38 -7.63 -8.45
N SER A 6 -3.59 -6.79 -7.78
CA SER A 6 -2.41 -7.25 -7.04
C SER A 6 -2.80 -8.17 -5.88
N LEU A 7 -3.93 -7.91 -5.21
CA LEU A 7 -4.46 -8.83 -4.21
C LEU A 7 -4.98 -10.13 -4.83
N VAL A 8 -5.65 -10.07 -5.98
CA VAL A 8 -6.09 -11.27 -6.71
C VAL A 8 -4.91 -12.17 -7.06
N ASN A 9 -3.85 -11.59 -7.63
CA ASN A 9 -2.61 -12.29 -7.97
C ASN A 9 -1.93 -12.88 -6.74
N ARG A 10 -1.86 -12.11 -5.64
CA ARG A 10 -1.30 -12.58 -4.37
C ARG A 10 -2.08 -13.79 -3.83
N LEU A 11 -3.41 -13.80 -3.94
CA LEU A 11 -4.23 -14.91 -3.47
C LEU A 11 -4.08 -16.15 -4.34
N ALA A 12 -3.99 -15.99 -5.67
CA ALA A 12 -3.71 -17.07 -6.60
C ALA A 12 -2.37 -17.77 -6.29
N ILE A 13 -1.31 -16.99 -6.06
CA ILE A 13 0.02 -17.52 -5.72
C ILE A 13 0.01 -18.29 -4.38
N ASN A 14 -0.69 -17.76 -3.37
CA ASN A 14 -0.68 -18.34 -2.02
C ASN A 14 -1.72 -19.46 -1.81
N ASN A 15 -2.61 -19.72 -2.77
CA ASN A 15 -3.64 -20.77 -2.69
C ASN A 15 -3.66 -21.57 -4.00
N PRO A 16 -2.60 -22.35 -4.29
CA PRO A 16 -2.46 -23.07 -5.55
C PRO A 16 -3.53 -24.15 -5.75
N ASP A 17 -4.20 -24.57 -4.68
CA ASP A 17 -5.32 -25.51 -4.66
C ASP A 17 -6.64 -24.90 -5.15
N LYS A 18 -6.71 -23.57 -5.34
CA LYS A 18 -7.94 -22.84 -5.67
C LYS A 18 -7.82 -22.09 -7.00
N THR A 19 -8.94 -22.02 -7.71
CA THR A 19 -9.06 -21.16 -8.89
C THR A 19 -9.40 -19.73 -8.47
N VAL A 20 -8.42 -18.83 -8.55
CA VAL A 20 -8.57 -17.41 -8.22
C VAL A 20 -8.37 -16.57 -9.47
N PHE A 21 -9.37 -15.75 -9.83
CA PHE A 21 -9.32 -14.85 -10.99
C PHE A 21 -9.99 -13.51 -10.69
N CYS A 22 -9.67 -12.47 -11.47
CA CYS A 22 -10.27 -11.15 -11.35
C CYS A 22 -11.71 -11.17 -11.89
N LEU A 23 -12.65 -10.52 -11.20
CA LEU A 23 -14.05 -10.48 -11.68
C LEU A 23 -14.23 -9.53 -12.87
N ASP A 24 -13.35 -8.53 -13.00
CA ASP A 24 -13.33 -7.59 -14.13
C ASP A 24 -12.59 -8.20 -15.32
N SER A 25 -13.16 -8.09 -16.53
CA SER A 25 -12.59 -8.62 -17.78
C SER A 25 -11.40 -7.82 -18.30
N VAL A 26 -11.23 -6.56 -17.89
CA VAL A 26 -10.17 -5.67 -18.35
C VAL A 26 -9.01 -5.60 -17.36
N THR A 27 -9.20 -6.12 -16.13
CA THR A 27 -8.35 -5.91 -14.94
C THR A 27 -8.66 -4.57 -14.25
N CYS A 28 -8.71 -4.59 -12.92
CA CYS A 28 -8.92 -3.39 -12.10
C CYS A 28 -7.58 -2.96 -11.44
N PRO A 29 -6.70 -2.23 -12.14
CA PRO A 29 -5.48 -1.68 -11.55
C PRO A 29 -5.79 -0.39 -10.78
N CYS A 30 -5.18 -0.25 -9.60
CA CYS A 30 -5.16 1.05 -8.93
C CYS A 30 -4.00 1.88 -9.49
N PHE A 31 -4.31 2.85 -10.37
CA PHE A 31 -3.29 3.71 -10.99
C PHE A 31 -2.37 4.42 -9.98
N THR A 32 -2.91 4.79 -8.81
CA THR A 32 -2.10 5.41 -7.74
C THR A 32 -1.12 4.42 -7.12
N MET A 33 -1.51 3.15 -6.93
CA MET A 33 -0.59 2.11 -6.44
C MET A 33 0.52 1.82 -7.45
N TYR A 34 0.20 1.86 -8.76
CA TYR A 34 1.18 1.67 -9.83
C TYR A 34 2.28 2.76 -9.89
N ARG A 35 2.12 3.87 -9.17
CA ARG A 35 3.18 4.88 -9.03
C ARG A 35 4.35 4.40 -8.15
N ILE A 36 4.15 3.35 -7.35
CA ILE A 36 5.22 2.75 -6.53
C ILE A 36 6.05 1.81 -7.39
N HIS A 37 6.98 2.38 -8.16
CA HIS A 37 7.85 1.64 -9.07
C HIS A 37 9.20 1.31 -8.41
N PRO A 38 9.81 0.13 -8.69
CA PRO A 38 11.10 -0.26 -8.10
C PRO A 38 12.23 0.76 -8.30
N ALA A 39 12.26 1.46 -9.45
CA ALA A 39 13.24 2.52 -9.71
C ALA A 39 13.12 3.70 -8.72
N TYR A 40 11.90 4.10 -8.34
CA TYR A 40 11.70 5.15 -7.35
C TYR A 40 12.00 4.67 -5.94
N LEU A 41 11.71 3.40 -5.65
CA LEU A 41 12.11 2.79 -4.37
C LEU A 41 13.63 2.78 -4.23
N LEU A 42 14.37 2.38 -5.27
CA LEU A 42 15.83 2.42 -5.29
C LEU A 42 16.34 3.84 -5.03
N TRP A 43 15.82 4.84 -5.75
CA TRP A 43 16.20 6.23 -5.56
C TRP A 43 15.96 6.74 -4.13
N MET A 44 14.84 6.35 -3.51
CA MET A 44 14.57 6.68 -2.11
C MET A 44 15.61 6.05 -1.18
N LEU A 45 15.97 4.78 -1.40
CA LEU A 45 16.95 4.06 -0.58
C LEU A 45 18.37 4.62 -0.74
N ASP A 46 18.79 4.95 -1.96
CA ASP A 46 20.08 5.59 -2.22
C ASP A 46 20.19 6.95 -1.53
N GLY A 47 19.10 7.75 -1.56
CA GLY A 47 19.01 8.99 -0.81
C GLY A 47 19.25 8.79 0.69
N LEU A 48 18.62 7.78 1.29
CA LEU A 48 18.81 7.48 2.72
C LEU A 48 20.26 7.09 3.05
N LEU A 49 20.96 6.37 2.17
CA LEU A 49 22.39 6.06 2.35
C LEU A 49 23.28 7.31 2.32
N GLU A 50 22.89 8.32 1.52
CA GLU A 50 23.55 9.62 1.45
C GLU A 50 23.11 10.60 2.56
N GLY A 51 22.24 10.17 3.49
CA GLY A 51 21.67 11.03 4.53
C GLY A 51 20.62 12.02 4.03
N LYS A 52 20.09 11.84 2.82
CA LYS A 52 19.02 12.65 2.22
C LYS A 52 17.66 11.96 2.41
N VAL A 53 16.76 12.61 3.12
CA VAL A 53 15.37 12.13 3.27
C VAL A 53 14.50 12.78 2.20
N ASN A 54 14.26 12.05 1.11
CA ASN A 54 13.36 12.51 0.04
C ASN A 54 11.90 12.31 0.47
N ASN A 55 11.02 13.27 0.13
CA ASN A 55 9.56 13.16 0.32
C ASN A 55 9.13 12.74 1.74
N GLU A 56 9.78 13.29 2.78
CA GLU A 56 9.42 13.00 4.17
C GLU A 56 7.94 13.31 4.42
N ILE A 57 7.20 12.32 4.90
CA ILE A 57 5.79 12.48 5.23
C ILE A 57 5.70 13.22 6.58
N THR A 58 5.25 14.46 6.52
CA THR A 58 4.96 15.28 7.71
C THR A 58 3.46 15.51 7.84
N VAL A 59 2.96 15.51 9.07
CA VAL A 59 1.55 15.71 9.40
C VAL A 59 1.49 16.72 10.55
N PRO A 60 0.66 17.78 10.46
CA PRO A 60 0.45 18.73 11.55
C PRO A 60 0.07 18.06 12.87
N ASP A 61 0.52 18.61 14.00
CA ASP A 61 0.40 17.97 15.32
C ASP A 61 -1.06 17.77 15.76
N ASP A 62 -1.93 18.72 15.45
CA ASP A 62 -3.37 18.64 15.71
C ASP A 62 -4.02 17.50 14.93
N ILE A 63 -3.74 17.41 13.62
CA ILE A 63 -4.24 16.33 12.75
C ILE A 63 -3.71 14.98 13.22
N LYS A 64 -2.42 14.90 13.55
CA LYS A 64 -1.76 13.68 14.02
C LYS A 64 -2.38 13.17 15.33
N ARG A 65 -2.62 14.07 16.29
CA ARG A 65 -3.25 13.74 17.58
C ARG A 65 -4.63 13.15 17.38
N ASP A 66 -5.48 13.84 16.63
CA ASP A 66 -6.90 13.45 16.51
C ASP A 66 -7.06 12.18 15.66
N SER A 67 -6.27 12.05 14.58
CA SER A 67 -6.22 10.83 13.75
C SER A 67 -5.72 9.62 14.54
N LYS A 68 -4.74 9.81 15.44
CA LYS A 68 -4.20 8.74 16.29
C LYS A 68 -5.24 8.22 17.27
N ILE A 69 -6.05 9.09 17.88
CA ILE A 69 -7.13 8.68 18.77
C ILE A 69 -8.14 7.79 18.03
N ALA A 70 -8.55 8.17 16.81
CA ALA A 70 -9.46 7.38 16.00
C ALA A 70 -8.87 6.00 15.65
N LEU A 71 -7.59 5.97 15.26
CA LEU A 71 -6.87 4.73 14.95
C LEU A 71 -6.75 3.82 16.18
N GLU A 72 -6.38 4.37 17.34
CA GLU A 72 -6.25 3.62 18.59
C GLU A 72 -7.59 3.04 19.04
N ARG A 73 -8.68 3.80 18.91
CA ARG A 73 -10.04 3.29 19.16
C ARG A 73 -10.35 2.09 18.26
N MET A 74 -10.14 2.21 16.95
CA MET A 74 -10.37 1.10 16.01
C MET A 74 -9.57 -0.15 16.39
N LEU A 75 -8.29 0.01 16.75
CA LEU A 75 -7.41 -1.11 17.12
C LEU A 75 -7.70 -1.69 18.51
N SER A 76 -8.29 -0.91 19.42
CA SER A 76 -8.65 -1.35 20.78
C SER A 76 -9.91 -2.22 20.84
N LEU A 77 -10.75 -2.19 19.80
CA LEU A 77 -11.97 -3.00 19.68
C LEU A 77 -11.69 -4.46 19.32
N ARG A 78 -10.43 -4.89 19.41
CA ARG A 78 -9.96 -6.20 18.97
C ARG A 78 -10.20 -7.27 20.02
#